data_AF-A0AAV9ATE5-F1
#
_entry.id   AF-A0AAV9ATE5-F1
#
_cell.length_a   1.000
_cell.length_b   1.000
_cell.length_c   1.000
_cell.angle_alpha   90.00
_cell.angle_beta   90.00
_cell.angle_gamma   90.00
#
_symmetry.space_group_name_H-M   'P 1'
#
loop_
_entity.id
_entity.type
_entity.pdbx_description
1 polymer ?
#
loop_
_entity_poly.entity_id
_entity_poly.type
_entity_poly.pdbx_seq_one_letter_code
_entity_poly.pdbx_strand_id
1 'polypeptide(L)'
;MESKLLNNHKPTLPIISQPKLTLIFKTPTHISFPARTQFPILLPPPPPTQPCKTHAKPNPLDFPPDPTLTNPDLAPTTPSDRTFTWRDLASLWVGLVVGVPTYYLACTLVGLGMSWSQGIATIVLANLILLVPLILTGHAGAKYGIPFPVLARASFGVRGSHLPALLRALVGCGWFGIESWIGGEAVYLLLPRALKLSVLARTVHWLGASPLEFLCFALFWCAQLAIVLRGVEGIRDLEKYAAPVLVFLTAWLVCWACVKAGGLHNMLSMTSKLTRSEFWAVFFPSLTANIGFWATLALNIPDFTRYARTQTDQVIGQAGLPVFMGLFAFAGLAVTSSTEPIFGRLIADPIRLLGEIGGPIVLPIAILGISLATITTNIAANVVAPANALVNLAPAFFTFERGAVLTALLGVAFQPWRLLKSSDSFVYTWLVGYSALLGPIGCIVLVDYFALRHTVLNVSALYSADAEGPYYYCCGYNLGAVAALVIGVLPVVPGFLHKVGVLSSVSELFVIAYNNSWFVGSFVAGFVYWVLSGFGKRQGMGENRGSPVLG
;
A
#
# COMPACT_ATOMS: atom_id res chain seq x y z
N MET A 1 62.47 39.75 -40.92
CA MET A 1 63.53 39.14 -40.09
C MET A 1 62.93 37.89 -39.47
N GLU A 2 62.91 36.78 -40.21
CA GLU A 2 64.00 35.79 -40.31
C GLU A 2 64.36 35.18 -38.94
N SER A 3 64.59 33.88 -38.73
CA SER A 3 64.33 32.60 -39.41
C SER A 3 64.98 31.52 -38.51
N LYS A 4 64.66 30.24 -38.75
CA LYS A 4 65.34 28.98 -38.35
C LYS A 4 64.63 28.16 -37.26
N LEU A 5 63.91 27.06 -37.60
CA LEU A 5 64.27 25.76 -38.20
C LEU A 5 64.51 24.66 -37.14
N LEU A 6 63.61 23.65 -37.16
CA LEU A 6 63.81 22.17 -37.16
C LEU A 6 64.63 21.54 -35.99
N ASN A 7 64.32 20.36 -35.44
CA ASN A 7 63.79 19.12 -36.04
C ASN A 7 63.37 18.10 -34.95
N ASN A 8 62.67 17.06 -35.41
CA ASN A 8 62.22 15.80 -34.77
C ASN A 8 62.98 15.21 -33.57
N HIS A 9 62.24 14.67 -32.58
CA HIS A 9 62.26 13.24 -32.22
C HIS A 9 61.19 12.85 -31.18
N LYS A 10 60.47 11.74 -31.45
CA LYS A 10 59.67 10.96 -30.48
C LYS A 10 60.55 10.48 -29.32
N PRO A 11 59.94 10.23 -28.15
CA PRO A 11 60.16 8.91 -27.55
C PRO A 11 58.89 8.22 -27.04
N THR A 12 59.01 6.91 -27.04
CA THR A 12 58.11 5.81 -26.71
C THR A 12 58.09 5.45 -25.21
N LEU A 13 56.90 5.02 -24.72
CA LEU A 13 56.62 4.00 -23.67
C LEU A 13 56.96 4.35 -22.19
N PRO A 14 56.29 3.75 -21.16
CA PRO A 14 55.67 2.41 -21.18
C PRO A 14 54.23 2.27 -20.66
N ILE A 15 53.62 1.20 -21.16
CA ILE A 15 52.42 0.52 -20.67
C ILE A 15 52.72 -0.03 -19.27
N ILE A 16 51.93 0.35 -18.26
CA ILE A 16 51.91 -0.32 -16.96
C ILE A 16 50.51 -0.87 -16.70
N SER A 17 50.55 -2.17 -16.48
CA SER A 17 49.55 -3.15 -16.07
C SER A 17 48.39 -2.67 -15.20
N GLN A 18 47.18 -3.07 -15.60
CA GLN A 18 45.99 -3.08 -14.76
C GLN A 18 46.12 -4.09 -13.61
N PRO A 19 45.61 -3.78 -12.39
CA PRO A 19 45.47 -4.78 -11.36
C PRO A 19 44.24 -5.66 -11.66
N LYS A 20 44.48 -6.96 -11.89
CA LYS A 20 43.45 -8.00 -11.88
C LYS A 20 42.88 -8.14 -10.47
N LEU A 21 41.63 -7.71 -10.28
CA LEU A 21 40.85 -8.09 -9.10
C LEU A 21 40.17 -9.44 -9.40
N THR A 22 40.77 -10.52 -8.89
CA THR A 22 40.24 -11.89 -9.01
C THR A 22 39.05 -12.04 -8.05
N LEU A 23 37.83 -11.84 -8.54
CA LEU A 23 36.59 -12.18 -7.82
C LEU A 23 36.36 -13.70 -7.90
N ILE A 24 36.52 -14.38 -6.78
CA ILE A 24 36.20 -15.80 -6.60
C ILE A 24 34.68 -15.92 -6.54
N PHE A 25 34.04 -16.22 -7.67
CA PHE A 25 32.68 -16.77 -7.71
C PHE A 25 32.77 -18.29 -7.60
N LYS A 26 32.41 -18.85 -6.44
CA LYS A 26 32.04 -20.26 -6.31
C LYS A 26 30.60 -20.43 -6.76
N THR A 27 30.40 -20.84 -8.01
CA THR A 27 29.16 -21.49 -8.47
C THR A 27 29.17 -22.96 -8.09
N PRO A 28 28.06 -23.55 -7.61
CA PRO A 28 27.80 -24.96 -7.84
C PRO A 28 26.94 -25.11 -9.10
N THR A 29 27.59 -25.50 -10.19
CA THR A 29 26.99 -26.18 -11.33
C THR A 29 26.63 -27.61 -10.92
N HIS A 30 25.36 -28.00 -11.04
CA HIS A 30 24.98 -29.37 -11.39
C HIS A 30 23.74 -29.31 -12.29
N ILE A 31 24.00 -29.16 -13.60
CA ILE A 31 23.05 -29.50 -14.66
C ILE A 31 23.47 -30.88 -15.14
N SER A 32 22.56 -31.84 -15.10
CA SER A 32 22.73 -33.17 -15.67
C SER A 32 21.51 -33.52 -16.54
N PHE A 33 21.77 -33.74 -17.83
CA PHE A 33 20.94 -34.56 -18.73
C PHE A 33 21.67 -35.89 -18.97
N PRO A 34 20.94 -36.99 -19.20
CA PRO A 34 20.98 -37.55 -20.55
C PRO A 34 19.63 -38.11 -21.05
N ALA A 35 19.56 -38.24 -22.37
CA ALA A 35 18.44 -38.74 -23.18
C ALA A 35 18.23 -40.26 -23.10
N ARG A 36 16.96 -40.72 -23.25
CA ARG A 36 16.61 -41.89 -24.08
C ARG A 36 15.10 -42.02 -24.28
N THR A 37 14.67 -41.98 -25.53
CA THR A 37 13.40 -42.49 -26.03
C THR A 37 13.36 -44.02 -25.90
N GLN A 38 12.42 -44.57 -25.14
CA GLN A 38 11.96 -45.96 -25.23
C GLN A 38 10.43 -46.00 -25.10
N PHE A 39 9.80 -46.80 -25.97
CA PHE A 39 8.36 -47.04 -26.09
C PHE A 39 7.73 -47.63 -24.82
N PRO A 40 6.41 -47.47 -24.59
CA PRO A 40 5.77 -47.82 -23.33
C PRO A 40 5.45 -49.31 -23.24
N ILE A 41 5.92 -49.95 -22.16
CA ILE A 41 5.38 -51.22 -21.67
C ILE A 41 4.25 -50.85 -20.69
N LEU A 42 3.03 -51.31 -20.96
CA LEU A 42 1.88 -51.18 -20.05
C LEU A 42 2.17 -51.93 -18.75
N LEU A 43 2.37 -51.19 -17.65
CA LEU A 43 2.25 -51.72 -16.29
C LEU A 43 0.87 -51.33 -15.73
N PRO A 44 0.22 -52.20 -14.94
CA PRO A 44 -1.06 -51.90 -14.31
C PRO A 44 -0.92 -50.74 -13.32
N PRO A 45 -2.00 -49.95 -13.10
CA PRO A 45 -1.96 -48.81 -12.20
C PRO A 45 -1.66 -49.26 -10.77
N PRO A 46 -0.85 -48.51 -10.00
CA PRO A 46 -0.68 -48.77 -8.58
C PRO A 46 -2.01 -48.55 -7.84
N PRO A 47 -2.24 -49.26 -6.72
CA PRO A 47 -3.43 -49.07 -5.91
C PRO A 47 -3.51 -47.62 -5.42
N PRO A 48 -4.73 -47.08 -5.19
CA PRO A 48 -4.92 -45.69 -4.81
C PRO A 48 -4.11 -45.38 -3.56
N THR A 49 -3.14 -44.48 -3.71
CA THR A 49 -2.37 -43.92 -2.61
C THR A 49 -3.35 -43.23 -1.66
N GLN A 50 -3.36 -43.68 -0.40
CA GLN A 50 -4.02 -42.94 0.68
C GLN A 50 -3.57 -41.48 0.60
N PRO A 51 -4.47 -40.50 0.77
CA PRO A 51 -4.08 -39.10 0.77
C PRO A 51 -2.98 -38.93 1.82
N CYS A 52 -1.84 -38.43 1.36
CA CYS A 52 -0.70 -38.10 2.20
C CYS A 52 -1.23 -37.26 3.36
N LYS A 53 -1.11 -37.77 4.59
CA LYS A 53 -1.39 -37.00 5.80
C LYS A 53 -0.46 -35.79 5.75
N THR A 54 -0.98 -34.65 5.32
CA THR A 54 -0.34 -33.36 5.54
C THR A 54 0.01 -33.32 7.01
N HIS A 55 1.30 -33.22 7.35
CA HIS A 55 1.73 -32.90 8.69
C HIS A 55 1.06 -31.58 9.06
N ALA A 56 -0.10 -31.64 9.71
CA ALA A 56 -0.77 -30.48 10.25
C ALA A 56 0.23 -29.86 11.22
N LYS A 57 0.66 -28.63 10.94
CA LYS A 57 1.38 -27.83 11.95
C LYS A 57 0.52 -27.87 13.22
N PRO A 58 1.13 -28.08 14.41
CA PRO A 58 0.38 -28.13 15.66
C PRO A 58 -0.53 -26.90 15.76
N ASN A 59 -1.79 -27.12 16.14
CA ASN A 59 -2.76 -26.04 16.29
C ASN A 59 -2.16 -24.98 17.22
N PRO A 60 -1.95 -23.72 16.79
CA PRO A 60 -1.38 -22.67 17.64
C PRO A 60 -2.28 -22.32 18.83
N LEU A 61 -3.50 -22.86 18.84
CA LEU A 61 -4.52 -22.64 19.85
C LEU A 61 -4.63 -23.89 20.73
N ASP A 62 -4.51 -23.71 22.04
CA ASP A 62 -4.70 -24.77 23.05
C ASP A 62 -6.18 -25.21 23.19
N PHE A 63 -7.05 -24.78 22.28
CA PHE A 63 -8.49 -25.02 22.28
C PHE A 63 -9.00 -25.22 20.83
N PRO A 64 -10.10 -25.95 20.62
CA PRO A 64 -10.69 -26.14 19.29
C PRO A 64 -11.36 -24.83 18.84
N PRO A 65 -10.86 -24.17 17.79
CA PRO A 65 -11.47 -22.95 17.28
C PRO A 65 -12.74 -23.26 16.47
N ASP A 66 -13.64 -22.28 16.35
CA ASP A 66 -14.81 -22.41 15.49
C ASP A 66 -14.37 -22.51 14.00
N PRO A 67 -14.77 -23.56 13.27
CA PRO A 67 -14.33 -23.78 11.89
C PRO A 67 -14.80 -22.69 10.92
N THR A 68 -15.81 -21.89 11.28
CA THR A 68 -16.30 -20.76 10.49
C THR A 68 -15.49 -19.48 10.71
N LEU A 69 -14.66 -19.42 11.76
CA LEU A 69 -13.90 -18.23 12.15
C LEU A 69 -12.38 -18.39 12.00
N THR A 70 -11.91 -19.58 11.65
CA THR A 70 -10.47 -19.90 11.66
C THR A 70 -10.04 -20.61 10.39
N ASN A 71 -8.82 -20.32 9.98
CA ASN A 71 -8.06 -21.08 9.02
C ASN A 71 -6.55 -20.84 9.29
N PRO A 72 -5.64 -21.52 8.60
CA PRO A 72 -4.20 -21.33 8.83
C PRO A 72 -3.72 -19.87 8.67
N ASP A 73 -4.34 -19.10 7.77
CA ASP A 73 -3.95 -17.70 7.53
C ASP A 73 -4.37 -16.76 8.67
N LEU A 74 -5.50 -17.05 9.32
CA LEU A 74 -6.05 -16.25 10.41
C LEU A 74 -5.59 -16.69 11.80
N ALA A 75 -5.09 -17.92 11.94
CA ALA A 75 -4.61 -18.45 13.22
C ALA A 75 -3.47 -17.58 13.79
N PRO A 76 -3.28 -17.48 15.12
CA PRO A 76 -2.20 -16.66 15.68
C PRO A 76 -0.82 -17.13 15.25
N THR A 77 0.10 -16.18 15.05
CA THR A 77 1.51 -16.48 14.76
C THR A 77 2.18 -17.13 15.96
N THR A 78 2.76 -18.31 15.73
CA THR A 78 3.50 -19.07 16.73
C THR A 78 4.79 -18.34 17.15
N PRO A 79 5.34 -18.59 18.35
CA PRO A 79 6.60 -17.97 18.77
C PRO A 79 7.77 -18.21 17.80
N SER A 80 7.84 -19.37 17.15
CA SER A 80 8.89 -19.69 16.17
C SER A 80 8.76 -18.92 14.87
N ASP A 81 7.55 -18.50 14.49
CA ASP A 81 7.30 -17.74 13.26
C ASP A 81 7.51 -16.22 13.46
N ARG A 82 7.68 -15.76 14.71
CA ARG A 82 7.93 -14.34 15.07
C ARG A 82 9.38 -13.94 14.83
N THR A 83 9.74 -13.80 13.56
CA THR A 83 11.12 -13.59 13.11
C THR A 83 11.45 -12.15 12.73
N PHE A 84 10.45 -11.27 12.58
CA PHE A 84 10.68 -9.92 12.08
C PHE A 84 11.31 -9.03 13.16
N THR A 85 12.48 -8.49 12.82
CA THR A 85 13.16 -7.46 13.60
C THR A 85 12.68 -6.07 13.19
N TRP A 86 13.09 -5.03 13.93
CA TRP A 86 12.82 -3.65 13.52
C TRP A 86 13.34 -3.34 12.10
N ARG A 87 14.41 -4.01 11.64
CA ARG A 87 14.99 -3.80 10.31
C ARG A 87 14.09 -4.35 9.21
N ASP A 88 13.47 -5.51 9.46
CA ASP A 88 12.55 -6.15 8.52
C ASP A 88 11.26 -5.34 8.39
N LEU A 89 10.77 -4.79 9.51
CA LEU A 89 9.61 -3.90 9.51
C LEU A 89 9.93 -2.52 8.90
N ALA A 90 11.14 -2.00 9.08
CA ALA A 90 11.57 -0.76 8.45
C ALA A 90 11.80 -0.94 6.94
N SER A 91 12.34 -2.09 6.51
CA SER A 91 12.56 -2.39 5.09
C SER A 91 11.24 -2.60 4.32
N LEU A 92 10.19 -3.09 5.00
CA LEU A 92 8.83 -3.09 4.47
C LEU A 92 8.42 -1.69 3.98
N TRP A 93 8.70 -0.65 4.77
CA TRP A 93 8.41 0.73 4.37
C TRP A 93 9.22 1.20 3.18
N VAL A 94 10.48 0.76 3.03
CA VAL A 94 11.26 1.06 1.82
C VAL A 94 10.58 0.45 0.59
N GLY A 95 10.18 -0.83 0.66
CA GLY A 95 9.51 -1.51 -0.45
C GLY A 95 8.16 -0.92 -0.83
N LEU A 96 7.42 -0.39 0.15
CA LEU A 96 6.10 0.21 -0.06
C LEU A 96 6.16 1.67 -0.51
N VAL A 97 7.09 2.46 0.04
CA VAL A 97 7.20 3.90 -0.23
C VAL A 97 7.82 4.15 -1.59
N VAL A 98 8.84 3.36 -1.97
CA VAL A 98 9.54 3.50 -3.25
C VAL A 98 8.66 2.92 -4.36
N GLY A 99 7.61 3.66 -4.69
CA GLY A 99 6.57 3.25 -5.61
C GLY A 99 6.01 4.45 -6.38
N VAL A 100 5.44 4.17 -7.55
CA VAL A 100 4.89 5.21 -8.43
C VAL A 100 3.73 5.97 -7.78
N PRO A 101 2.83 5.37 -6.97
CA PRO A 101 1.79 6.15 -6.29
C PRO A 101 2.31 7.19 -5.31
N THR A 102 3.41 6.88 -4.59
CA THR A 102 4.05 7.86 -3.71
C THR A 102 4.58 9.04 -4.50
N TYR A 103 5.15 8.76 -5.68
CA TYR A 103 5.57 9.81 -6.60
C TYR A 103 4.36 10.66 -7.03
N TYR A 104 3.25 10.05 -7.48
CA TYR A 104 2.01 10.76 -7.81
C TYR A 104 1.51 11.63 -6.64
N LEU A 105 1.48 11.09 -5.42
CA LEU A 105 1.07 11.83 -4.22
C LEU A 105 1.94 13.08 -4.01
N ALA A 106 3.24 12.94 -4.17
CA ALA A 106 4.19 14.04 -4.03
C ALA A 106 3.95 15.12 -5.10
N CYS A 107 3.83 14.71 -6.37
CA CYS A 107 3.79 15.61 -7.51
C CYS A 107 2.45 16.30 -7.68
N THR A 108 1.36 15.64 -7.27
CA THR A 108 0.03 16.25 -7.25
C THR A 108 -0.03 17.45 -6.31
N LEU A 109 0.73 17.51 -5.21
CA LEU A 109 0.79 18.71 -4.36
C LEU A 109 1.42 19.91 -5.09
N VAL A 110 2.47 19.68 -5.87
CA VAL A 110 3.06 20.73 -6.72
C VAL A 110 2.11 21.11 -7.85
N GLY A 111 1.41 20.13 -8.42
CA GLY A 111 0.34 20.34 -9.39
C GLY A 111 -0.82 21.19 -8.86
N LEU A 112 -1.12 21.09 -7.56
CA LEU A 112 -2.09 21.93 -6.85
C LEU A 112 -1.54 23.32 -6.49
N GLY A 113 -0.29 23.63 -6.86
CA GLY A 113 0.33 24.95 -6.69
C GLY A 113 1.23 25.10 -5.47
N MET A 114 1.44 24.05 -4.67
CA MET A 114 2.40 24.11 -3.55
C MET A 114 3.85 24.19 -4.04
N SER A 115 4.71 24.89 -3.30
CA SER A 115 6.16 24.76 -3.48
C SER A 115 6.63 23.37 -3.03
N TRP A 116 7.83 22.96 -3.44
CA TRP A 116 8.42 21.70 -2.98
C TRP A 116 8.52 21.64 -1.45
N SER A 117 8.83 22.76 -0.78
CA SER A 117 8.96 22.85 0.67
C SER A 117 7.62 22.74 1.40
N GLN A 118 6.56 23.32 0.84
CA GLN A 118 5.19 23.18 1.34
C GLN A 118 4.69 21.73 1.16
N GLY A 119 4.96 21.13 0.00
CA GLY A 119 4.61 19.75 -0.30
C GLY A 119 5.28 18.77 0.67
N ILE A 120 6.60 18.85 0.85
CA ILE A 120 7.33 17.94 1.73
C ILE A 120 6.89 18.10 3.20
N ALA A 121 6.66 19.33 3.66
CA ALA A 121 6.17 19.58 5.01
C ALA A 121 4.78 18.95 5.23
N THR A 122 3.89 19.06 4.25
CA THR A 122 2.54 18.45 4.30
C THR A 122 2.62 16.93 4.39
N ILE A 123 3.46 16.30 3.54
CA ILE A 123 3.64 14.84 3.52
C ILE A 123 4.25 14.35 4.83
N VAL A 124 5.34 14.95 5.28
CA VAL A 124 6.02 14.54 6.53
C VAL A 124 5.08 14.71 7.72
N LEU A 125 4.36 15.83 7.82
CA LEU A 125 3.39 16.05 8.89
C LEU A 125 2.27 15.01 8.88
N ALA A 126 1.69 14.70 7.72
CA ALA A 126 0.68 13.65 7.60
C ALA A 126 1.18 12.30 8.10
N ASN A 127 2.42 11.94 7.74
CA ASN A 127 3.02 10.67 8.14
C ASN A 127 3.37 10.63 9.64
N LEU A 128 3.78 11.77 10.23
CA LEU A 128 3.98 11.87 11.67
C LEU A 128 2.66 11.72 12.45
N ILE A 129 1.58 12.32 11.95
CA ILE A 129 0.24 12.16 12.55
C ILE A 129 -0.20 10.70 12.45
N LEU A 130 -0.06 10.09 11.26
CA LEU A 130 -0.47 8.70 11.03
C LEU A 130 0.39 7.68 11.76
N LEU A 131 1.66 7.99 12.05
CA LEU A 131 2.54 7.10 12.79
C LEU A 131 1.95 6.70 14.15
N VAL A 132 1.19 7.60 14.80
CA VAL A 132 0.54 7.33 16.10
C VAL A 132 -0.46 6.17 16.00
N PRO A 133 -1.57 6.26 15.22
CA PRO A 133 -2.51 5.15 15.09
C PRO A 133 -1.87 3.91 14.45
N LEU A 134 -0.87 4.06 13.57
CA LEU A 134 -0.10 2.95 13.01
C LEU A 134 0.61 2.14 14.11
N ILE A 135 1.37 2.80 14.99
CA ILE A 135 2.07 2.14 16.09
C ILE A 135 1.06 1.50 17.05
N LEU A 136 0.01 2.24 17.43
CA LEU A 136 -1.00 1.79 18.38
C LEU A 136 -1.74 0.55 17.86
N THR A 137 -2.16 0.54 16.59
CA THR A 137 -2.86 -0.61 16.00
C THR A 137 -1.93 -1.82 15.91
N GLY A 138 -0.66 -1.60 15.55
CA GLY A 138 0.35 -2.66 15.46
C GLY A 138 0.68 -3.36 16.78
N HIS A 139 0.40 -2.73 17.93
CA HIS A 139 0.65 -3.28 19.25
C HIS A 139 -0.07 -4.61 19.48
N ALA A 140 -1.33 -4.73 19.07
CA ALA A 140 -2.11 -5.95 19.28
C ALA A 140 -1.60 -7.11 18.42
N GLY A 141 -1.18 -6.81 17.17
CA GLY A 141 -0.55 -7.78 16.28
C GLY A 141 0.71 -8.36 16.90
N ALA A 142 1.64 -7.52 17.35
CA ALA A 142 2.90 -8.00 17.93
C ALA A 142 2.74 -8.64 19.33
N LYS A 143 1.77 -8.20 20.15
CA LYS A 143 1.45 -8.84 21.44
C LYS A 143 0.85 -10.23 21.26
N TYR A 144 -0.23 -10.33 20.48
CA TYR A 144 -1.06 -11.55 20.41
C TYR A 144 -0.81 -12.41 19.18
N GLY A 145 -0.04 -11.94 18.20
CA GLY A 145 0.21 -12.65 16.95
C GLY A 145 -1.01 -12.70 16.03
N ILE A 146 -1.99 -11.81 16.20
CA ILE A 146 -3.27 -11.85 15.46
C ILE A 146 -3.31 -10.82 14.32
N PRO A 147 -3.95 -11.15 13.17
CA PRO A 147 -4.14 -10.21 12.07
C PRO A 147 -5.29 -9.22 12.35
N PHE A 148 -5.43 -8.20 11.50
CA PHE A 148 -6.41 -7.14 11.69
C PHE A 148 -7.87 -7.62 11.74
N PRO A 149 -8.35 -8.52 10.86
CA PRO A 149 -9.73 -8.98 10.93
C PRO A 149 -10.07 -9.63 12.27
N VAL A 150 -9.11 -10.34 12.88
CA VAL A 150 -9.27 -10.96 14.20
C VAL A 150 -9.28 -9.90 15.31
N LEU A 151 -8.39 -8.91 15.24
CA LEU A 151 -8.42 -7.76 16.15
C LEU A 151 -9.78 -7.05 16.10
N ALA A 152 -10.34 -6.85 14.91
CA ALA A 152 -11.63 -6.18 14.72
C ALA A 152 -12.81 -6.94 15.35
N ARG A 153 -12.70 -8.26 15.59
CA ARG A 153 -13.72 -9.05 16.31
C ARG A 153 -13.92 -8.55 17.74
N ALA A 154 -12.85 -8.03 18.37
CA ALA A 154 -12.94 -7.48 19.71
C ALA A 154 -13.93 -6.32 19.77
N SER A 155 -13.93 -5.45 18.77
CA SER A 155 -14.71 -4.20 18.77
C SER A 155 -16.06 -4.35 18.06
N PHE A 156 -16.09 -5.02 16.90
CA PHE A 156 -17.30 -5.14 16.07
C PHE A 156 -18.06 -6.45 16.29
N GLY A 157 -17.48 -7.42 16.99
CA GLY A 157 -18.03 -8.76 17.16
C GLY A 157 -17.54 -9.74 16.10
N VAL A 158 -17.71 -11.04 16.36
CA VAL A 158 -17.19 -12.12 15.50
C VAL A 158 -17.69 -12.03 14.06
N ARG A 159 -18.98 -11.71 13.85
CA ARG A 159 -19.56 -11.48 12.52
C ARG A 159 -19.47 -10.02 12.08
N GLY A 160 -19.60 -9.08 13.03
CA GLY A 160 -19.51 -7.66 12.72
C GLY A 160 -18.12 -7.22 12.20
N SER A 161 -17.06 -7.96 12.54
CA SER A 161 -15.70 -7.75 12.03
C SER A 161 -15.58 -7.82 10.50
N HIS A 162 -16.51 -8.46 9.80
CA HIS A 162 -16.54 -8.46 8.35
C HIS A 162 -16.72 -7.06 7.78
N LEU A 163 -17.45 -6.16 8.47
CA LEU A 163 -17.68 -4.80 8.02
C LEU A 163 -16.37 -4.00 7.87
N PRO A 164 -15.54 -3.82 8.92
CA PRO A 164 -14.28 -3.09 8.77
C PRO A 164 -13.30 -3.82 7.84
N ALA A 165 -13.27 -5.16 7.83
CA ALA A 165 -12.41 -5.93 6.93
C ALA A 165 -12.77 -5.72 5.46
N LEU A 166 -14.06 -5.77 5.09
CA LEU A 166 -14.53 -5.57 3.73
C LEU A 166 -14.40 -4.12 3.26
N LEU A 167 -14.66 -3.14 4.11
CA LEU A 167 -14.44 -1.73 3.77
C LEU A 167 -12.95 -1.46 3.49
N ARG A 168 -12.05 -2.02 4.29
CA ARG A 168 -10.60 -1.98 4.02
C ARG A 168 -10.21 -2.72 2.75
N ALA A 169 -10.83 -3.88 2.49
CA ALA A 169 -10.58 -4.68 1.28
C ALA A 169 -10.99 -3.92 0.01
N LEU A 170 -12.13 -3.24 0.05
CA LEU A 170 -12.67 -2.47 -1.06
C LEU A 170 -11.69 -1.38 -1.51
N VAL A 171 -11.09 -0.65 -0.56
CA VAL A 171 -10.06 0.36 -0.85
C VAL A 171 -8.81 -0.28 -1.46
N GLY A 172 -8.41 -1.45 -0.96
CA GLY A 172 -7.31 -2.23 -1.55
C GLY A 172 -7.57 -2.62 -3.01
N CYS A 173 -8.80 -3.02 -3.35
CA CYS A 173 -9.18 -3.31 -4.73
C CYS A 173 -9.03 -2.08 -5.63
N GLY A 174 -9.47 -0.90 -5.18
CA GLY A 174 -9.33 0.34 -5.96
C GLY A 174 -7.87 0.73 -6.16
N TRP A 175 -7.03 0.62 -5.13
CA TRP A 175 -5.58 0.81 -5.27
C TRP A 175 -4.94 -0.21 -6.22
N PHE A 176 -5.43 -1.45 -6.22
CA PHE A 176 -5.01 -2.44 -7.19
C PHE A 176 -5.28 -2.00 -8.62
N GLY A 177 -6.48 -1.50 -8.89
CA GLY A 177 -6.80 -0.92 -10.19
C GLY A 177 -5.89 0.26 -10.56
N ILE A 178 -5.67 1.20 -9.63
CA ILE A 178 -4.83 2.39 -9.85
C ILE A 178 -3.41 2.00 -10.25
N GLU A 179 -2.80 1.08 -9.50
CA GLU A 179 -1.47 0.57 -9.78
C GLU A 179 -1.41 -0.16 -11.13
N SER A 180 -2.36 -1.06 -11.40
CA SER A 180 -2.43 -1.73 -12.71
C SER A 180 -2.59 -0.74 -13.87
N TRP A 181 -3.34 0.37 -13.68
CA TRP A 181 -3.46 1.43 -14.67
C TRP A 181 -2.14 2.14 -14.94
N ILE A 182 -1.42 2.52 -13.88
CA ILE A 182 -0.09 3.13 -13.99
C ILE A 182 0.88 2.22 -14.77
N GLY A 183 0.87 0.92 -14.48
CA GLY A 183 1.65 -0.06 -15.26
C GLY A 183 1.21 -0.13 -16.72
N GLY A 184 -0.10 -0.06 -16.98
CA GLY A 184 -0.67 0.04 -18.33
C GLY A 184 -0.22 1.28 -19.09
N GLU A 185 -0.16 2.45 -18.44
CA GLU A 185 0.35 3.69 -19.04
C GLU A 185 1.82 3.56 -19.44
N ALA A 186 2.63 2.88 -18.61
CA ALA A 186 4.02 2.57 -18.96
C ALA A 186 4.11 1.69 -20.22
N VAL A 187 3.28 0.65 -20.34
CA VAL A 187 3.20 -0.16 -21.57
C VAL A 187 2.74 0.68 -22.77
N TYR A 188 1.76 1.57 -22.57
CA TYR A 188 1.28 2.48 -23.61
C TYR A 188 2.41 3.40 -24.12
N LEU A 189 3.31 3.85 -23.24
CA LEU A 189 4.47 4.65 -23.65
C LEU A 189 5.43 3.92 -24.59
N LEU A 190 5.54 2.59 -24.53
CA LEU A 190 6.34 1.80 -25.49
C LEU A 190 5.75 1.76 -26.90
N LEU A 191 4.45 2.03 -27.05
CA LEU A 191 3.81 1.85 -28.33
C LEU A 191 4.39 2.81 -29.39
N PRO A 192 4.60 2.32 -30.62
CA PRO A 192 4.98 3.16 -31.75
C PRO A 192 4.04 4.35 -31.93
N ARG A 193 4.60 5.48 -32.37
CA ARG A 193 3.84 6.72 -32.62
C ARG A 193 2.66 6.50 -33.59
N ALA A 194 2.80 5.60 -34.56
CA ALA A 194 1.73 5.25 -35.49
C ALA A 194 0.48 4.69 -34.78
N LEU A 195 0.64 3.83 -33.77
CA LEU A 195 -0.48 3.29 -33.00
C LEU A 195 -1.11 4.38 -32.10
N LYS A 196 -0.30 5.25 -31.52
CA LYS A 196 -0.77 6.38 -30.69
C LYS A 196 -1.52 7.46 -31.47
N LEU A 197 -1.40 7.49 -32.80
CA LEU A 197 -2.16 8.38 -33.69
C LEU A 197 -3.37 7.69 -34.32
N SER A 198 -3.56 6.41 -34.06
CA SER A 198 -4.68 5.64 -34.61
C SER A 198 -6.02 6.04 -33.97
N VAL A 199 -7.13 5.61 -34.59
CA VAL A 199 -8.48 5.79 -34.02
C VAL A 199 -8.60 5.09 -32.66
N LEU A 200 -7.86 4.01 -32.42
CA LEU A 200 -7.87 3.27 -31.16
C LEU A 200 -7.25 4.04 -30.00
N ALA A 201 -6.45 5.09 -30.27
CA ALA A 201 -5.90 5.98 -29.26
C ALA A 201 -6.84 7.14 -28.90
N ARG A 202 -8.02 7.25 -29.54
CA ARG A 202 -8.99 8.29 -29.21
C ARG A 202 -9.82 7.86 -28.00
N THR A 203 -10.00 8.77 -27.05
CA THR A 203 -10.81 8.55 -25.85
C THR A 203 -12.27 8.26 -26.22
N VAL A 204 -12.81 7.19 -25.66
CA VAL A 204 -14.23 6.84 -25.81
C VAL A 204 -14.97 7.28 -24.55
N HIS A 205 -15.99 8.13 -24.71
CA HIS A 205 -16.67 8.79 -23.58
C HIS A 205 -17.22 7.83 -22.51
N TRP A 206 -17.89 6.74 -22.93
CA TRP A 206 -18.48 5.78 -21.99
C TRP A 206 -17.40 5.00 -21.23
N LEU A 207 -16.28 4.67 -21.89
CA LEU A 207 -15.15 4.00 -21.26
C LEU A 207 -14.38 4.96 -20.34
N GLY A 208 -14.22 6.21 -20.75
CA GLY A 208 -13.42 7.22 -20.05
C GLY A 208 -11.92 7.12 -20.34
N ALA A 209 -11.52 6.22 -21.25
CA ALA A 209 -10.16 6.00 -21.72
C ALA A 209 -10.19 5.65 -23.22
N SER A 210 -9.03 5.63 -23.89
CA SER A 210 -8.94 5.07 -25.24
C SER A 210 -8.91 3.53 -25.22
N PRO A 211 -9.44 2.85 -26.24
CA PRO A 211 -9.32 1.40 -26.37
C PRO A 211 -7.86 0.89 -26.30
N LEU A 212 -6.91 1.68 -26.82
CA LEU A 212 -5.50 1.33 -26.80
C LEU A 212 -4.88 1.42 -25.40
N GLU A 213 -5.17 2.48 -24.64
CA GLU A 213 -4.75 2.59 -23.23
C GLU A 213 -5.36 1.45 -22.40
N PHE A 214 -6.66 1.16 -22.61
CA PHE A 214 -7.33 0.07 -21.91
C PHE A 214 -6.74 -1.30 -22.26
N LEU A 215 -6.32 -1.52 -23.51
CA LEU A 215 -5.63 -2.74 -23.89
C LEU A 215 -4.28 -2.88 -23.18
N CYS A 216 -3.48 -1.81 -23.13
CA CYS A 216 -2.21 -1.81 -22.39
C CYS A 216 -2.41 -2.08 -20.89
N PHE A 217 -3.43 -1.46 -20.30
CA PHE A 217 -3.89 -1.76 -18.95
C PHE A 217 -4.25 -3.24 -18.78
N ALA A 218 -5.09 -3.80 -19.66
CA ALA A 218 -5.51 -5.20 -19.59
C ALA A 218 -4.32 -6.17 -19.73
N LEU A 219 -3.36 -5.87 -20.60
CA LEU A 219 -2.14 -6.67 -20.75
C LEU A 219 -1.29 -6.63 -19.48
N PHE A 220 -1.07 -5.45 -18.90
CA PHE A 220 -0.32 -5.30 -17.67
C PHE A 220 -1.04 -5.98 -16.49
N TRP A 221 -2.36 -5.80 -16.39
CA TRP A 221 -3.22 -6.44 -15.40
C TRP A 221 -3.14 -7.97 -15.47
N CYS A 222 -3.20 -8.56 -16.67
CA CYS A 222 -3.04 -10.00 -16.87
C CYS A 222 -1.65 -10.48 -16.45
N ALA A 223 -0.60 -9.75 -16.80
CA ALA A 223 0.77 -10.08 -16.41
C ALA A 223 0.96 -10.02 -14.89
N GLN A 224 0.42 -8.99 -14.25
CA GLN A 224 0.45 -8.84 -12.80
C GLN A 224 -0.33 -9.96 -12.11
N LEU A 225 -1.55 -10.27 -12.55
CA LEU A 225 -2.35 -11.35 -12.00
C LEU A 225 -1.65 -12.70 -12.13
N ALA A 226 -0.99 -12.98 -13.27
CA ALA A 226 -0.23 -14.21 -13.45
C ALA A 226 0.93 -14.35 -12.45
N ILE A 227 1.56 -13.25 -12.03
CA ILE A 227 2.58 -13.25 -10.98
C ILE A 227 1.96 -13.53 -9.62
N VAL A 228 0.83 -12.88 -9.30
CA VAL A 228 0.12 -13.10 -8.02
C VAL A 228 -0.34 -14.55 -7.87
N LEU A 229 -0.80 -15.17 -8.96
CA LEU A 229 -1.25 -16.57 -8.97
C LEU A 229 -0.11 -17.58 -8.76
N ARG A 230 1.16 -17.17 -8.85
CA ARG A 230 2.31 -18.02 -8.47
C ARG A 230 2.53 -18.09 -6.96
N GLY A 231 1.72 -17.38 -6.18
CA GLY A 231 1.75 -17.41 -4.72
C GLY A 231 2.80 -16.49 -4.10
N VAL A 232 2.83 -16.47 -2.77
CA VAL A 232 3.60 -15.54 -1.93
C VAL A 232 5.13 -15.70 -2.07
N GLU A 233 5.61 -16.89 -2.43
CA GLU A 233 7.04 -17.17 -2.55
C GLU A 233 7.70 -16.40 -3.71
N GLY A 234 7.05 -16.35 -4.88
CA GLY A 234 7.55 -15.59 -6.03
C GLY A 234 7.55 -14.07 -5.79
N ILE A 235 6.67 -13.60 -4.89
CA ILE A 235 6.55 -12.18 -4.51
C ILE A 235 7.75 -11.77 -3.65
N ARG A 236 8.08 -12.59 -2.65
CA ARG A 236 9.19 -12.34 -1.73
C ARG A 236 10.53 -12.25 -2.46
N ASP A 237 10.75 -13.13 -3.43
CA ASP A 237 11.97 -13.12 -4.23
C ASP A 237 12.04 -11.87 -5.12
N LEU A 238 10.93 -11.46 -5.75
CA LEU A 238 10.88 -10.25 -6.58
C LEU A 238 11.19 -8.99 -5.75
N GLU A 239 10.59 -8.85 -4.57
CA GLU A 239 10.77 -7.68 -3.69
C GLU A 239 12.21 -7.48 -3.25
N LYS A 240 12.91 -8.57 -2.93
CA LYS A 240 14.31 -8.51 -2.46
C LYS A 240 15.24 -7.86 -3.47
N TYR A 241 15.02 -8.10 -4.77
CA TYR A 241 15.82 -7.53 -5.84
C TYR A 241 15.28 -6.18 -6.34
N ALA A 242 13.99 -5.92 -6.17
CA ALA A 242 13.37 -4.69 -6.64
C ALA A 242 13.84 -3.45 -5.88
N ALA A 243 13.89 -3.49 -4.55
CA ALA A 243 14.18 -2.30 -3.76
C ALA A 243 15.51 -1.62 -4.12
N PRO A 244 16.67 -2.32 -4.25
CA PRO A 244 17.91 -1.69 -4.69
C PRO A 244 17.84 -1.07 -6.09
N VAL A 245 17.15 -1.74 -7.01
CA VAL A 245 16.97 -1.26 -8.39
C VAL A 245 16.16 0.02 -8.40
N LEU A 246 15.04 0.07 -7.67
CA LEU A 246 14.17 1.23 -7.63
C LEU A 246 14.82 2.44 -6.95
N VAL A 247 15.58 2.22 -5.87
CA VAL A 247 16.37 3.27 -5.23
C VAL A 247 17.42 3.83 -6.21
N PHE A 248 18.12 2.95 -6.93
CA PHE A 248 19.09 3.37 -7.95
C PHE A 248 18.42 4.20 -9.06
N LEU A 249 17.30 3.73 -9.62
CA LEU A 249 16.57 4.43 -10.67
C LEU A 249 16.06 5.80 -10.21
N THR A 250 15.58 5.89 -8.96
CA THR A 250 15.13 7.14 -8.36
C THR A 250 16.29 8.12 -8.19
N ALA A 251 17.41 7.67 -7.64
CA ALA A 251 18.61 8.49 -7.50
C ALA A 251 19.13 8.96 -8.87
N TRP A 252 19.10 8.09 -9.88
CA TRP A 252 19.48 8.45 -11.23
C TRP A 252 18.56 9.53 -11.82
N LEU A 253 17.24 9.41 -11.64
CA LEU A 253 16.27 10.42 -12.09
C LEU A 253 16.49 11.78 -11.41
N VAL A 254 16.76 11.80 -10.10
CA VAL A 254 17.09 13.03 -9.35
C VAL A 254 18.39 13.65 -9.86
N CYS A 255 19.44 12.85 -10.08
CA CYS A 255 20.69 13.33 -10.64
C CYS A 255 20.50 13.92 -12.04
N TRP A 256 19.73 13.23 -12.90
CA TRP A 256 19.38 13.73 -14.23
C TRP A 256 18.67 15.09 -14.16
N ALA A 257 17.66 15.21 -13.29
CA ALA A 257 16.90 16.44 -13.10
C ALA A 257 17.79 17.60 -12.60
N CYS A 258 18.66 17.33 -11.63
CA CYS A 258 19.60 18.31 -11.09
C CYS A 258 20.57 18.82 -12.17
N VAL A 259 21.16 17.92 -12.96
CA VAL A 259 22.07 18.29 -14.06
C VAL A 259 21.32 19.08 -15.14
N LYS A 260 20.13 18.65 -15.55
CA LYS A 260 19.35 19.30 -16.62
C LYS A 260 18.77 20.65 -16.20
N ALA A 261 18.43 20.83 -14.94
CA ALA A 261 18.00 22.13 -14.41
C ALA A 261 19.16 23.13 -14.24
N GLY A 262 20.42 22.71 -14.39
CA GLY A 262 21.58 23.56 -14.17
C GLY A 262 21.98 23.68 -12.69
N GLY A 263 21.68 22.67 -11.87
CA GLY A 263 22.05 22.57 -10.47
C GLY A 263 20.86 22.51 -9.51
N LEU A 264 21.15 22.18 -8.25
CA LEU A 264 20.14 21.97 -7.20
C LEU A 264 19.28 23.21 -6.94
N HIS A 265 19.88 24.41 -7.01
CA HIS A 265 19.18 25.67 -6.80
C HIS A 265 18.05 25.86 -7.83
N ASN A 266 18.36 25.69 -9.11
CA ASN A 266 17.39 25.84 -10.19
C ASN A 266 16.33 24.73 -10.14
N MET A 267 16.73 23.50 -9.80
CA MET A 267 15.82 22.36 -9.64
C MET A 267 14.71 22.66 -8.61
N LEU A 268 15.05 23.40 -7.55
CA LEU A 268 14.16 23.76 -6.43
C LEU A 268 13.66 25.21 -6.48
N SER A 269 13.77 25.86 -7.63
CA SER A 269 13.45 27.29 -7.79
C SER A 269 11.96 27.61 -7.84
N MET A 270 11.08 26.61 -8.03
CA MET A 270 9.64 26.83 -8.04
C MET A 270 9.14 27.32 -6.69
N THR A 271 8.55 28.51 -6.71
CA THR A 271 7.84 29.10 -5.58
C THR A 271 6.37 28.68 -5.58
N SER A 272 5.70 28.89 -4.46
CA SER A 272 4.27 28.58 -4.33
C SER A 272 3.46 29.45 -5.30
N LYS A 273 2.54 28.83 -6.03
CA LYS A 273 1.56 29.52 -6.89
C LYS A 273 0.31 29.95 -6.12
N LEU A 274 0.24 29.64 -4.83
CA LEU A 274 -0.91 29.88 -3.96
C LEU A 274 -0.70 31.13 -3.10
N THR A 275 -1.74 31.94 -2.99
CA THR A 275 -1.84 32.94 -1.91
C THR A 275 -1.96 32.26 -0.55
N ARG A 276 -1.81 33.02 0.53
CA ARG A 276 -1.90 32.47 1.90
C ARG A 276 -3.25 31.80 2.18
N SER A 277 -4.36 32.39 1.74
CA SER A 277 -5.70 31.83 1.92
C SER A 277 -5.90 30.57 1.08
N GLU A 278 -5.47 30.58 -0.17
CA GLU A 278 -5.56 29.42 -1.06
C GLU A 278 -4.70 28.26 -0.55
N PHE A 279 -3.51 28.55 0.00
CA PHE A 279 -2.67 27.54 0.61
C PHE A 279 -3.41 26.78 1.71
N TRP A 280 -4.08 27.46 2.64
CA TRP A 280 -4.82 26.77 3.71
C TRP A 280 -6.01 25.98 3.19
N ALA A 281 -6.70 26.48 2.15
CA ALA A 281 -7.80 25.77 1.51
C ALA A 281 -7.34 24.45 0.84
N VAL A 282 -6.13 24.43 0.28
CA VAL A 282 -5.51 23.23 -0.30
C VAL A 282 -4.88 22.34 0.78
N PHE A 283 -4.26 22.93 1.79
CA PHE A 283 -3.46 22.24 2.81
C PHE A 283 -4.26 21.23 3.62
N PHE A 284 -5.41 21.59 4.17
CA PHE A 284 -6.21 20.68 5.01
C PHE A 284 -6.67 19.42 4.27
N PRO A 285 -7.32 19.51 3.09
CA PRO A 285 -7.69 18.32 2.34
C PRO A 285 -6.48 17.56 1.81
N SER A 286 -5.38 18.23 1.45
CA SER A 286 -4.12 17.55 1.10
C SER A 286 -3.51 16.79 2.28
N LEU A 287 -3.55 17.35 3.49
CA LEU A 287 -3.09 16.68 4.71
C LEU A 287 -3.94 15.44 4.98
N THR A 288 -5.27 15.57 4.93
CA THR A 288 -6.22 14.46 5.07
C THR A 288 -5.95 13.37 4.02
N ALA A 289 -5.75 13.75 2.75
CA ALA A 289 -5.44 12.83 1.67
C ALA A 289 -4.12 12.07 1.91
N ASN A 290 -3.08 12.75 2.39
CA ASN A 290 -1.80 12.15 2.71
C ASN A 290 -1.87 11.18 3.89
N ILE A 291 -2.68 11.49 4.92
CA ILE A 291 -2.98 10.55 6.00
C ILE A 291 -3.73 9.35 5.43
N GLY A 292 -4.73 9.62 4.59
CA GLY A 292 -5.51 8.62 3.86
C GLY A 292 -4.66 7.64 3.08
N PHE A 293 -3.64 8.12 2.37
CA PHE A 293 -2.76 7.32 1.52
C PHE A 293 -2.23 6.08 2.25
N TRP A 294 -1.83 6.22 3.51
CA TRP A 294 -1.32 5.13 4.34
C TRP A 294 -2.31 4.63 5.41
N ALA A 295 -3.49 5.24 5.55
CA ALA A 295 -4.51 4.83 6.52
C ALA A 295 -4.95 3.37 6.34
N THR A 296 -4.94 2.88 5.09
CA THR A 296 -5.18 1.48 4.75
C THR A 296 -4.22 0.56 5.50
N LEU A 297 -2.92 0.79 5.36
CA LEU A 297 -1.90 0.01 6.06
C LEU A 297 -1.89 0.26 7.56
N ALA A 298 -2.16 1.49 8.02
CA ALA A 298 -2.26 1.76 9.45
C ALA A 298 -3.32 0.90 10.15
N LEU A 299 -4.45 0.63 9.48
CA LEU A 299 -5.47 -0.29 9.97
C LEU A 299 -4.99 -1.74 9.99
N ASN A 300 -4.43 -2.23 8.87
CA ASN A 300 -4.09 -3.64 8.72
C ASN A 300 -2.64 -3.98 9.07
N ILE A 301 -1.90 -3.06 9.68
CA ILE A 301 -0.53 -3.30 10.15
C ILE A 301 -0.38 -4.53 11.07
N PRO A 302 -1.40 -4.97 11.85
CA PRO A 302 -1.33 -6.24 12.57
C PRO A 302 -1.03 -7.45 11.69
N ASP A 303 -1.41 -7.41 10.40
CA ASP A 303 -1.10 -8.49 9.45
C ASP A 303 0.42 -8.68 9.26
N PHE A 304 1.20 -7.62 9.49
CA PHE A 304 2.67 -7.66 9.42
C PHE A 304 3.29 -7.74 10.83
N THR A 305 2.80 -6.96 11.79
CA THR A 305 3.40 -6.90 13.13
C THR A 305 3.17 -8.16 13.94
N ARG A 306 2.21 -9.02 13.57
CA ARG A 306 2.07 -10.37 14.13
C ARG A 306 3.31 -11.25 13.99
N TYR A 307 4.21 -10.94 13.06
CA TYR A 307 5.50 -11.62 12.87
C TYR A 307 6.65 -10.94 13.62
N ALA A 308 6.41 -9.83 14.31
CA ALA A 308 7.43 -9.11 15.06
C ALA A 308 7.91 -9.92 16.28
N ARG A 309 9.22 -9.90 16.52
CA ARG A 309 9.84 -10.57 17.67
C ARG A 309 9.51 -9.88 19.00
N THR A 310 9.46 -8.54 19.02
CA THR A 310 9.21 -7.74 20.23
C THR A 310 8.35 -6.52 19.94
N GLN A 311 7.73 -5.94 20.98
CA GLN A 311 7.02 -4.65 20.85
C GLN A 311 7.97 -3.52 20.47
N THR A 312 9.20 -3.53 20.96
CA THR A 312 10.23 -2.54 20.58
C THR A 312 10.56 -2.66 19.09
N ASP A 313 10.71 -3.88 18.57
CA ASP A 313 10.93 -4.12 17.15
C ASP A 313 9.76 -3.56 16.31
N GLN A 314 8.52 -3.75 16.78
CA GLN A 314 7.33 -3.18 16.16
C GLN A 314 7.37 -1.64 16.14
N VAL A 315 7.56 -0.99 17.28
CA VAL A 315 7.55 0.49 17.38
C VAL A 315 8.65 1.13 16.53
N ILE A 316 9.90 0.65 16.66
CA ILE A 316 11.05 1.21 15.93
C ILE A 316 10.89 0.96 14.42
N GLY A 317 10.43 -0.23 14.03
CA GLY A 317 10.20 -0.57 12.63
C GLY A 317 9.20 0.37 11.95
N GLN A 318 8.09 0.70 12.63
CA GLN A 318 7.07 1.61 12.09
C GLN A 318 7.55 3.06 12.00
N ALA A 319 8.48 3.50 12.86
CA ALA A 319 9.09 4.82 12.77
C ALA A 319 9.89 5.05 11.48
N GLY A 320 10.17 3.99 10.70
CA GLY A 320 10.75 4.09 9.36
C GLY A 320 9.85 4.83 8.36
N LEU A 321 8.52 4.76 8.50
CA LEU A 321 7.58 5.33 7.53
C LEU A 321 7.85 6.83 7.25
N PRO A 322 7.79 7.76 8.24
CA PRO A 322 7.97 9.17 7.95
C PRO A 322 9.33 9.51 7.34
N VAL A 323 10.37 8.75 7.70
CA VAL A 323 11.75 8.95 7.20
C VAL A 323 11.84 8.57 5.73
N PHE A 324 11.49 7.33 5.38
CA PHE A 324 11.58 6.87 4.00
C PHE A 324 10.59 7.59 3.10
N MET A 325 9.38 7.86 3.59
CA MET A 325 8.37 8.65 2.89
C MET A 325 8.87 10.06 2.61
N GLY A 326 9.44 10.75 3.60
CA GLY A 326 10.00 12.08 3.40
C GLY A 326 11.11 12.09 2.34
N LEU A 327 12.05 11.14 2.40
CA LEU A 327 13.14 11.05 1.43
C LEU A 327 12.65 10.81 0.00
N PHE A 328 11.74 9.86 -0.20
CA PHE A 328 11.25 9.54 -1.54
C PHE A 328 10.29 10.61 -2.06
N ALA A 329 9.41 11.16 -1.22
CA ALA A 329 8.55 12.26 -1.58
C ALA A 329 9.35 13.51 -1.98
N PHE A 330 10.45 13.80 -1.28
CA PHE A 330 11.36 14.87 -1.67
C PHE A 330 11.91 14.63 -3.09
N ALA A 331 12.32 13.40 -3.42
CA ALA A 331 12.78 13.08 -4.77
C ALA A 331 11.70 13.36 -5.83
N GLY A 332 10.45 12.95 -5.60
CA GLY A 332 9.33 13.22 -6.50
C GLY A 332 9.03 14.72 -6.66
N LEU A 333 8.97 15.45 -5.53
CA LEU A 333 8.75 16.91 -5.50
C LEU A 333 9.87 17.66 -6.23
N ALA A 334 11.12 17.31 -5.95
CA ALA A 334 12.31 17.92 -6.53
C ALA A 334 12.36 17.73 -8.06
N VAL A 335 12.15 16.50 -8.52
CA VAL A 335 12.14 16.22 -9.96
C VAL A 335 10.97 16.90 -10.64
N THR A 336 9.79 16.92 -10.02
CA THR A 336 8.62 17.61 -10.59
C THR A 336 8.81 19.11 -10.65
N SER A 337 9.35 19.72 -9.60
CA SER A 337 9.74 21.13 -9.57
C SER A 337 10.73 21.47 -10.69
N SER A 338 11.64 20.55 -11.02
CA SER A 338 12.62 20.75 -12.09
C SER A 338 12.03 20.77 -13.50
N THR A 339 10.79 20.29 -13.69
CA THR A 339 10.20 20.22 -15.03
C THR A 339 9.92 21.60 -15.63
N GLU A 340 9.60 22.60 -14.80
CA GLU A 340 9.38 23.98 -15.25
C GLU A 340 10.68 24.60 -15.83
N PRO A 341 11.84 24.58 -15.14
CA PRO A 341 13.09 25.07 -15.73
C PRO A 341 13.66 24.19 -16.87
N ILE A 342 13.33 22.89 -16.93
CA ILE A 342 13.83 21.99 -18.00
C ILE A 342 12.98 22.07 -19.27
N PHE A 343 11.65 22.05 -19.14
CA PHE A 343 10.71 21.92 -20.26
C PHE A 343 9.84 23.17 -20.47
N GLY A 344 9.97 24.19 -19.64
CA GLY A 344 9.14 25.41 -19.67
C GLY A 344 7.71 25.22 -19.17
N ARG A 345 7.37 24.03 -18.65
CA ARG A 345 6.04 23.71 -18.12
C ARG A 345 6.13 22.67 -17.01
N LEU A 346 5.21 22.75 -16.04
CA LEU A 346 5.08 21.75 -15.00
C LEU A 346 4.53 20.43 -15.57
N ILE A 347 5.23 19.33 -15.31
CA ILE A 347 4.79 17.97 -15.64
C ILE A 347 4.68 17.20 -14.32
N ALA A 348 3.47 17.15 -13.75
CA ALA A 348 3.21 16.50 -12.47
C ALA A 348 3.03 14.97 -12.59
N ASP A 349 2.77 14.47 -13.80
CA ASP A 349 2.61 13.04 -14.07
C ASP A 349 4.00 12.41 -14.32
N PRO A 350 4.45 11.47 -13.47
CA PRO A 350 5.76 10.84 -13.61
C PRO A 350 5.89 10.00 -14.87
N ILE A 351 4.81 9.37 -15.34
CA ILE A 351 4.80 8.55 -16.55
C ILE A 351 4.98 9.47 -17.75
N ARG A 352 4.21 10.55 -17.82
CA ARG A 352 4.33 11.56 -18.88
C ARG A 352 5.71 12.21 -18.88
N LEU A 353 6.28 12.51 -17.71
CA LEU A 353 7.63 13.04 -17.60
C LEU A 353 8.65 12.10 -18.27
N LEU A 354 8.59 10.80 -18.00
CA LEU A 354 9.49 9.82 -18.60
C LEU A 354 9.32 9.74 -20.13
N GLY A 355 8.10 9.92 -20.63
CA GLY A 355 7.83 10.04 -22.06
C GLY A 355 8.47 11.28 -22.72
N GLU A 356 8.55 12.39 -21.99
CA GLU A 356 9.17 13.65 -22.45
C GLU A 356 10.70 13.61 -22.37
N ILE A 357 11.27 12.92 -21.37
CA ILE A 357 12.72 12.64 -21.32
C ILE A 357 13.13 11.82 -22.55
N GLY A 358 12.35 10.78 -22.86
CA GLY A 358 12.49 9.98 -24.07
C GLY A 358 13.86 9.31 -24.25
N GLY A 359 14.09 8.78 -25.45
CA GLY A 359 15.36 8.17 -25.84
C GLY A 359 15.35 6.62 -25.80
N PRO A 360 16.13 5.97 -26.67
CA PRO A 360 16.07 4.52 -26.90
C PRO A 360 16.54 3.67 -25.70
N ILE A 361 17.25 4.28 -24.74
CA ILE A 361 17.77 3.60 -23.55
C ILE A 361 16.93 3.95 -22.32
N VAL A 362 16.61 5.22 -22.11
CA VAL A 362 15.89 5.68 -20.91
C VAL A 362 14.45 5.15 -20.92
N LEU A 363 13.78 5.15 -22.08
CA LEU A 363 12.38 4.74 -22.16
C LEU A 363 12.18 3.26 -21.77
N PRO A 364 12.93 2.27 -22.31
CA PRO A 364 12.83 0.89 -21.85
C PRO A 364 13.17 0.70 -20.37
N ILE A 365 14.22 1.37 -19.86
CA ILE A 365 14.61 1.25 -18.45
C ILE A 365 13.54 1.84 -17.53
N ALA A 366 12.97 2.97 -17.90
CA ALA A 366 11.88 3.61 -17.17
C ALA A 366 10.68 2.67 -17.03
N ILE A 367 10.31 1.98 -18.11
CA ILE A 367 9.18 1.05 -18.11
C ILE A 367 9.48 -0.21 -17.30
N LEU A 368 10.69 -0.75 -17.39
CA LEU A 368 11.11 -1.84 -16.50
C LEU A 368 11.06 -1.41 -15.03
N GLY A 369 11.53 -0.20 -14.73
CA GLY A 369 11.49 0.38 -13.38
C GLY A 369 10.07 0.57 -12.85
N ILE A 370 9.20 1.21 -13.63
CA ILE A 370 7.78 1.40 -13.27
C ILE A 370 7.07 0.06 -13.12
N SER A 371 7.25 -0.85 -14.09
CA SER A 371 6.63 -2.17 -14.03
C SER A 371 7.04 -2.92 -12.76
N LEU A 372 8.34 -2.89 -12.43
CA LEU A 372 8.87 -3.50 -11.23
C LEU A 372 8.28 -2.86 -9.97
N ALA A 373 8.30 -1.51 -9.87
CA ALA A 373 7.75 -0.76 -8.74
C ALA A 373 6.26 -1.02 -8.52
N THR A 374 5.48 -0.97 -9.59
CA THR A 374 4.04 -1.21 -9.58
C THR A 374 3.74 -2.66 -9.21
N ILE A 375 4.46 -3.64 -9.76
CA ILE A 375 4.22 -5.04 -9.40
C ILE A 375 4.52 -5.30 -7.93
N THR A 376 5.66 -4.85 -7.41
CA THR A 376 6.01 -5.09 -6.00
C THR A 376 5.06 -4.39 -5.03
N THR A 377 4.79 -3.11 -5.26
CA THR A 377 3.93 -2.32 -4.37
C THR A 377 2.50 -2.86 -4.37
N ASN A 378 1.96 -3.14 -5.56
CA ASN A 378 0.56 -3.52 -5.68
C ASN A 378 0.25 -4.86 -5.00
N ILE A 379 1.19 -5.81 -5.10
CA ILE A 379 1.02 -7.10 -4.47
C ILE A 379 1.07 -6.97 -2.94
N ALA A 380 2.12 -6.35 -2.40
CA ALA A 380 2.31 -6.26 -0.96
C ALA A 380 1.22 -5.42 -0.27
N ALA A 381 0.87 -4.26 -0.84
CA ALA A 381 -0.02 -3.29 -0.21
C ALA A 381 -1.51 -3.57 -0.48
N ASN A 382 -1.84 -4.04 -1.69
CA ASN A 382 -3.21 -3.98 -2.19
C ASN A 382 -3.84 -5.35 -2.42
N VAL A 383 -3.08 -6.45 -2.44
CA VAL A 383 -3.65 -7.81 -2.57
C VAL A 383 -3.80 -8.50 -1.21
N VAL A 384 -2.83 -8.35 -0.32
CA VAL A 384 -2.80 -9.08 0.96
C VAL A 384 -4.02 -8.79 1.82
N ALA A 385 -4.34 -7.52 2.05
CA ALA A 385 -5.45 -7.15 2.92
C ALA A 385 -6.82 -7.58 2.37
N PRO A 386 -7.15 -7.35 1.07
CA PRO A 386 -8.39 -7.88 0.51
C PRO A 386 -8.48 -9.41 0.54
N ALA A 387 -7.39 -10.12 0.23
CA ALA A 387 -7.37 -11.57 0.31
C ALA A 387 -7.69 -12.05 1.73
N ASN A 388 -7.01 -11.51 2.75
CA ASN A 388 -7.26 -11.84 4.15
C ASN A 388 -8.69 -11.49 4.61
N ALA A 389 -9.25 -10.38 4.12
CA ALA A 389 -10.61 -9.99 4.44
C ALA A 389 -11.66 -10.96 3.86
N LEU A 390 -11.45 -11.42 2.62
CA LEU A 390 -12.32 -12.40 1.96
C LEU A 390 -12.20 -13.78 2.60
N VAL A 391 -10.98 -14.17 2.96
CA VAL A 391 -10.70 -15.37 3.76
C VAL A 391 -11.43 -15.29 5.10
N ASN A 392 -11.40 -14.13 5.79
CA ASN A 392 -12.15 -13.92 7.02
C ASN A 392 -13.67 -13.98 6.81
N LEU A 393 -14.19 -13.52 5.66
CA LEU A 393 -15.62 -13.54 5.35
C LEU A 393 -16.15 -14.96 5.15
N ALA A 394 -15.45 -15.77 4.37
CA ALA A 394 -15.86 -17.14 4.08
C ALA A 394 -14.63 -18.06 3.96
N PRO A 395 -14.07 -18.52 5.09
CA PRO A 395 -12.82 -19.31 5.12
C PRO A 395 -12.91 -20.63 4.34
N ALA A 396 -14.11 -21.20 4.23
CA ALA A 396 -14.35 -22.43 3.47
C ALA A 396 -14.35 -22.23 1.94
N PHE A 397 -14.52 -20.99 1.47
CA PHE A 397 -14.66 -20.69 0.03
C PHE A 397 -13.46 -19.95 -0.54
N PHE A 398 -12.90 -18.98 0.19
CA PHE A 398 -11.79 -18.17 -0.28
C PHE A 398 -10.45 -18.74 0.13
N THR A 399 -9.58 -18.91 -0.86
CA THR A 399 -8.12 -19.03 -0.68
C THR A 399 -7.48 -17.68 -1.01
N PHE A 400 -6.18 -17.52 -0.72
CA PHE A 400 -5.43 -16.33 -1.11
C PHE A 400 -5.54 -16.04 -2.61
N GLU A 401 -5.41 -17.06 -3.46
CA GLU A 401 -5.48 -16.93 -4.93
C GLU A 401 -6.86 -16.48 -5.40
N ARG A 402 -7.92 -17.08 -4.85
CA ARG A 402 -9.31 -16.67 -5.16
C ARG A 402 -9.57 -15.24 -4.72
N GLY A 403 -9.07 -14.86 -3.53
CA GLY A 403 -9.16 -13.50 -3.03
C GLY A 403 -8.41 -12.49 -3.92
N ALA A 404 -7.21 -12.86 -4.39
CA ALA A 404 -6.43 -12.05 -5.31
C ALA A 404 -7.13 -11.85 -6.66
N VAL A 405 -7.73 -12.89 -7.25
CA VAL A 405 -8.49 -12.78 -8.50
C VAL A 405 -9.68 -11.83 -8.33
N LEU A 406 -10.45 -11.96 -7.25
CA LEU A 406 -11.59 -11.08 -7.01
C LEU A 406 -11.14 -9.62 -6.80
N THR A 407 -10.04 -9.42 -6.07
CA THR A 407 -9.41 -8.10 -5.88
C THR A 407 -9.05 -7.46 -7.21
N ALA A 408 -8.41 -8.23 -8.10
CA ALA A 408 -8.00 -7.77 -9.40
C ALA A 408 -9.19 -7.39 -10.29
N LEU A 409 -10.28 -8.18 -10.27
CA LEU A 409 -11.50 -7.89 -11.02
C LEU A 409 -12.23 -6.65 -10.48
N LEU A 410 -12.38 -6.53 -9.16
CA LEU A 410 -12.98 -5.35 -8.55
C LEU A 410 -12.15 -4.08 -8.82
N GLY A 411 -10.83 -4.19 -8.89
CA GLY A 411 -9.95 -3.09 -9.28
C GLY A 411 -10.26 -2.52 -10.67
N VAL A 412 -10.68 -3.35 -11.63
CA VAL A 412 -11.15 -2.87 -12.95
C VAL A 412 -12.47 -2.09 -12.80
N ALA A 413 -13.38 -2.58 -11.95
CA ALA A 413 -14.69 -1.96 -11.72
C ALA A 413 -14.60 -0.56 -11.08
N PHE A 414 -13.51 -0.26 -10.36
CA PHE A 414 -13.22 1.08 -9.82
C PHE A 414 -12.91 2.13 -10.89
N GLN A 415 -12.67 1.73 -12.14
CA GLN A 415 -12.33 2.64 -13.25
C GLN A 415 -11.18 3.60 -12.90
N PRO A 416 -10.00 3.07 -12.54
CA PRO A 416 -8.87 3.85 -12.00
C PRO A 416 -8.43 5.02 -12.90
N TRP A 417 -8.55 4.88 -14.22
CA TRP A 417 -8.25 5.94 -15.20
C TRP A 417 -9.08 7.20 -15.00
N ARG A 418 -10.30 7.10 -14.46
CA ARG A 418 -11.11 8.28 -14.12
C ARG A 418 -10.58 8.97 -12.87
N LEU A 419 -10.08 8.21 -11.90
CA LEU A 419 -9.55 8.74 -10.65
C LEU A 419 -8.23 9.48 -10.85
N LEU A 420 -7.36 8.97 -11.74
CA LEU A 420 -6.05 9.56 -12.05
C LEU A 420 -6.09 10.72 -13.08
N LYS A 421 -7.25 11.03 -13.66
CA LYS A 421 -7.37 12.06 -14.71
C LYS A 421 -6.92 13.46 -14.27
N SER A 422 -7.01 13.77 -12.98
CA SER A 422 -6.54 15.04 -12.42
C SER A 422 -6.06 14.88 -10.98
N SER A 423 -5.16 15.78 -10.55
CA SER A 423 -4.71 15.85 -9.15
C SER A 423 -5.88 16.08 -8.19
N ASP A 424 -6.86 16.88 -8.60
CA ASP A 424 -8.08 17.13 -7.83
C ASP A 424 -8.90 15.84 -7.61
N SER A 425 -9.13 15.04 -8.65
CA SER A 425 -9.86 13.78 -8.53
C SER A 425 -9.10 12.77 -7.66
N PHE A 426 -7.79 12.65 -7.85
CA PHE A 426 -6.97 11.73 -7.06
C PHE A 426 -6.93 12.12 -5.58
N VAL A 427 -6.63 13.38 -5.26
CA VAL A 427 -6.49 13.82 -3.88
C VAL A 427 -7.86 13.95 -3.21
N TYR A 428 -8.78 14.69 -3.82
CA TYR A 428 -10.00 15.10 -3.14
C TYR A 428 -11.20 14.19 -3.37
N THR A 429 -11.20 13.30 -4.37
CA THR A 429 -12.29 12.32 -4.53
C THR A 429 -11.87 10.95 -3.98
N TRP A 430 -10.69 10.47 -4.37
CA TRP A 430 -10.20 9.16 -3.95
C TRP A 430 -9.66 9.16 -2.52
N LEU A 431 -8.53 9.85 -2.27
CA LEU A 431 -7.83 9.79 -0.98
C LEU A 431 -8.67 10.32 0.18
N VAL A 432 -9.24 11.52 0.04
CA VAL A 432 -10.14 12.09 1.06
C VAL A 432 -11.43 11.26 1.21
N GLY A 433 -11.95 10.73 0.10
CA GLY A 433 -13.18 9.95 0.07
C GLY A 433 -13.12 8.71 0.96
N TYR A 434 -12.14 7.82 0.75
CA TYR A 434 -12.07 6.61 1.58
C TYR A 434 -11.51 6.91 2.98
N SER A 435 -10.77 8.01 3.18
CA SER A 435 -10.32 8.43 4.53
C SER A 435 -11.50 8.65 5.48
N ALA A 436 -12.64 9.08 4.94
CA ALA A 436 -13.90 9.21 5.67
C ALA A 436 -14.39 7.90 6.29
N LEU A 437 -13.98 6.74 5.75
CA LEU A 437 -14.37 5.41 6.24
C LEU A 437 -13.29 4.82 7.15
N LEU A 438 -12.02 4.94 6.75
CA LEU A 438 -10.91 4.29 7.45
C LEU A 438 -10.58 4.95 8.79
N GLY A 439 -10.71 6.27 8.89
CA GLY A 439 -10.54 7.01 10.14
C GLY A 439 -11.48 6.50 11.25
N PRO A 440 -12.82 6.54 11.05
CA PRO A 440 -13.79 5.99 11.99
C PRO A 440 -13.48 4.56 12.46
N ILE A 441 -13.20 3.65 11.52
CA ILE A 441 -12.92 2.24 11.83
C ILE A 441 -11.70 2.14 12.75
N GLY A 442 -10.62 2.83 12.40
CA GLY A 442 -9.37 2.79 13.17
C GLY A 442 -9.57 3.34 14.57
N CYS A 443 -10.29 4.45 14.71
CA CYS A 443 -10.55 5.04 16.01
C CYS A 443 -11.42 4.15 16.90
N ILE A 444 -12.46 3.51 16.35
CA ILE A 444 -13.29 2.53 17.10
C ILE A 444 -12.42 1.40 17.65
N VAL A 445 -11.58 0.79 16.81
CA VAL A 445 -10.69 -0.30 17.22
C VAL A 445 -9.69 0.16 18.29
N LEU A 446 -9.11 1.35 18.13
CA LEU A 446 -8.16 1.91 19.09
C LEU A 446 -8.80 2.23 20.44
N VAL A 447 -9.99 2.84 20.44
CA VAL A 447 -10.76 3.12 21.67
C VAL A 447 -11.13 1.83 22.38
N ASP A 448 -11.63 0.83 21.65
CA ASP A 448 -11.96 -0.47 22.23
C ASP A 448 -10.73 -1.10 22.92
N TYR A 449 -9.62 -1.16 22.19
CA TYR A 449 -8.44 -1.87 22.63
C TYR A 449 -7.69 -1.15 23.77
N PHE A 450 -7.42 0.16 23.64
CA PHE A 450 -6.64 0.90 24.62
C PHE A 450 -7.48 1.48 25.76
N ALA A 451 -8.63 2.09 25.44
CA ALA A 451 -9.42 2.81 26.45
C ALA A 451 -10.39 1.91 27.22
N LEU A 452 -11.08 0.98 26.54
CA LEU A 452 -12.11 0.14 27.17
C LEU A 452 -11.62 -1.22 27.66
N ARG A 453 -10.56 -1.75 27.04
CA ARG A 453 -9.99 -3.08 27.35
C ARG A 453 -8.59 -3.02 27.92
N HIS A 454 -7.99 -1.83 28.01
CA HIS A 454 -6.65 -1.61 28.58
C HIS A 454 -5.58 -2.57 28.02
N THR A 455 -5.62 -2.83 26.71
CA THR A 455 -4.74 -3.72 25.97
C THR A 455 -4.84 -5.22 26.33
N VAL A 456 -5.87 -5.64 27.07
CA VAL A 456 -6.11 -7.02 27.47
C VAL A 456 -7.22 -7.64 26.64
N LEU A 457 -6.86 -8.61 25.80
CA LEU A 457 -7.80 -9.42 25.00
C LEU A 457 -7.77 -10.86 25.48
N ASN A 458 -8.96 -11.47 25.58
CA ASN A 458 -9.10 -12.92 25.60
C ASN A 458 -8.91 -13.41 24.16
N VAL A 459 -7.77 -14.05 23.85
CA VAL A 459 -7.49 -14.50 22.48
C VAL A 459 -8.38 -15.67 22.09
N SER A 460 -8.70 -16.58 23.02
CA SER A 460 -9.48 -17.76 22.68
C SER A 460 -10.91 -17.44 22.26
N ALA A 461 -11.53 -16.49 22.96
CA ALA A 461 -12.85 -16.00 22.60
C ALA A 461 -12.89 -15.28 21.23
N LEU A 462 -11.78 -14.78 20.68
CA LEU A 462 -11.76 -14.19 19.33
C LEU A 462 -11.95 -15.23 18.21
N TYR A 463 -11.80 -16.52 18.54
CA TYR A 463 -11.97 -17.65 17.62
C TYR A 463 -13.15 -18.55 18.02
N SER A 464 -14.04 -18.07 18.90
CA SER A 464 -15.23 -18.79 19.34
C SER A 464 -16.49 -18.05 18.89
N ALA A 465 -17.48 -18.78 18.38
CA ALA A 465 -18.82 -18.27 18.09
C ALA A 465 -19.83 -18.60 19.21
N ASP A 466 -19.34 -18.91 20.42
CA ASP A 466 -20.17 -19.12 21.60
C ASP A 466 -21.02 -17.88 21.89
N ALA A 467 -22.33 -18.08 22.05
CA ALA A 467 -23.31 -17.02 22.28
C ALA A 467 -23.06 -16.26 23.59
N GLU A 468 -22.47 -16.93 24.59
CA GLU A 468 -22.11 -16.35 25.89
C GLU A 468 -20.70 -15.73 25.87
N GLY A 469 -20.00 -15.81 24.74
CA GLY A 469 -18.64 -15.30 24.58
C GLY A 469 -18.57 -13.76 24.61
N PRO A 470 -17.47 -13.18 25.14
CA PRO A 470 -17.32 -11.72 25.32
C PRO A 470 -17.27 -10.90 24.01
N TYR A 471 -17.18 -11.55 22.85
CA TYR A 471 -17.18 -10.91 21.53
C TYR A 471 -18.33 -11.38 20.63
N TYR A 472 -19.30 -12.12 21.19
CA TYR A 472 -20.49 -12.51 20.43
C TYR A 472 -21.48 -11.37 20.30
N TYR A 473 -21.66 -10.55 21.35
CA TYR A 473 -22.60 -9.43 21.36
C TYR A 473 -24.02 -9.87 20.92
N CYS A 474 -24.72 -9.05 20.14
CA CYS A 474 -26.03 -9.41 19.61
C CYS A 474 -25.84 -10.18 18.29
N CYS A 475 -26.01 -11.51 18.34
CA CYS A 475 -25.95 -12.40 17.18
C CYS A 475 -24.63 -12.32 16.37
N GLY A 476 -23.51 -11.98 17.01
CA GLY A 476 -22.20 -11.78 16.38
C GLY A 476 -21.85 -10.32 16.08
N TYR A 477 -22.73 -9.35 16.38
CA TYR A 477 -22.57 -7.94 16.03
C TYR A 477 -22.59 -7.04 17.27
N ASN A 478 -21.57 -6.19 17.41
CA ASN A 478 -21.60 -5.06 18.33
C ASN A 478 -22.35 -3.89 17.67
N LEU A 479 -23.64 -3.74 17.99
CA LEU A 479 -24.46 -2.67 17.46
C LEU A 479 -23.95 -1.27 17.86
N GLY A 480 -23.27 -1.14 18.99
CA GLY A 480 -22.62 0.11 19.41
C GLY A 480 -21.48 0.50 18.48
N ALA A 481 -20.66 -0.45 18.03
CA ALA A 481 -19.59 -0.21 17.06
C ALA A 481 -20.15 0.16 15.68
N VAL A 482 -21.19 -0.54 15.22
CA VAL A 482 -21.85 -0.25 13.93
C VAL A 482 -22.50 1.13 13.96
N ALA A 483 -23.24 1.47 15.02
CA ALA A 483 -23.84 2.79 15.19
C ALA A 483 -22.78 3.90 15.23
N ALA A 484 -21.69 3.70 15.97
CA ALA A 484 -20.59 4.65 16.03
C ALA A 484 -19.93 4.89 14.67
N LEU A 485 -19.76 3.83 13.86
CA LEU A 485 -19.23 3.95 12.50
C LEU A 485 -20.16 4.78 11.62
N VAL A 486 -21.47 4.47 11.63
CA VAL A 486 -22.46 5.22 10.84
C VAL A 486 -22.48 6.69 11.26
N ILE A 487 -22.56 6.97 12.56
CA ILE A 487 -22.59 8.34 13.09
C ILE A 487 -21.29 9.10 12.78
N GLY A 488 -20.14 8.43 12.77
CA GLY A 488 -18.88 9.05 12.37
C GLY A 488 -18.79 9.41 10.88
N VAL A 489 -19.38 8.59 10.01
CA VAL A 489 -19.34 8.82 8.55
C VAL A 489 -20.39 9.85 8.11
N LEU A 490 -21.58 9.87 8.74
CA LEU A 490 -22.71 10.69 8.33
C LEU A 490 -22.40 12.19 8.11
N PRO A 491 -21.66 12.89 8.98
CA PRO A 491 -21.34 14.32 8.79
C PRO A 491 -20.53 14.61 7.53
N VAL A 492 -19.83 13.61 6.99
CA VAL A 492 -18.93 13.75 5.86
C VAL A 492 -19.64 13.49 4.52
N VAL A 493 -20.73 12.73 4.54
CA VAL A 493 -21.46 12.28 3.34
C VAL A 493 -21.93 13.43 2.45
N PRO A 494 -22.56 14.52 2.95
CA PRO A 494 -23.03 15.58 2.07
C PRO A 494 -21.89 16.27 1.32
N GLY A 495 -20.74 16.50 1.98
CA GLY A 495 -19.56 17.09 1.33
C GLY A 495 -18.96 16.18 0.27
N PHE A 496 -18.93 14.86 0.52
CA PHE A 496 -18.53 13.87 -0.50
C PHE A 496 -19.47 13.89 -1.70
N LEU A 497 -20.79 13.85 -1.49
CA LEU A 497 -21.79 13.85 -2.56
C LEU A 497 -21.74 15.13 -3.40
N HIS A 498 -21.44 16.27 -2.78
CA HIS A 498 -21.15 17.50 -3.51
C HIS A 498 -19.87 17.37 -4.35
N LYS A 499 -18.80 16.83 -3.79
CA LYS A 499 -17.53 16.66 -4.50
C LYS A 499 -17.64 15.76 -5.73
N VAL A 500 -18.43 14.68 -5.66
CA VAL A 500 -18.68 13.78 -6.80
C VAL A 500 -19.77 14.29 -7.76
N GLY A 501 -20.34 15.47 -7.51
CA GLY A 501 -21.32 16.11 -8.40
C GLY A 501 -22.74 15.55 -8.30
N VAL A 502 -23.06 14.76 -7.27
CA VAL A 502 -24.42 14.27 -7.00
C VAL A 502 -25.28 15.38 -6.40
N LEU A 503 -24.72 16.19 -5.51
CA LEU A 503 -25.36 17.39 -4.97
C LEU A 503 -24.78 18.64 -5.64
N SER A 504 -25.65 19.55 -6.09
CA SER A 504 -25.24 20.80 -6.73
C SER A 504 -24.70 21.85 -5.75
N SER A 505 -25.12 21.78 -4.49
CA SER A 505 -24.69 22.71 -3.44
C SER A 505 -24.87 22.09 -2.06
N VAL A 506 -23.94 22.37 -1.15
CA VAL A 506 -24.03 22.03 0.27
C VAL A 506 -23.47 23.17 1.11
N SER A 507 -23.87 23.23 2.39
CA SER A 507 -23.31 24.18 3.34
C SER A 507 -21.79 24.01 3.45
N GLU A 508 -21.06 25.11 3.64
CA GLU A 508 -19.61 25.14 3.83
C GLU A 508 -19.16 24.22 4.96
N LEU A 509 -19.98 24.06 6.01
CA LEU A 509 -19.70 23.13 7.10
C LEU A 509 -19.49 21.69 6.62
N PHE A 510 -20.27 21.20 5.67
CA PHE A 510 -20.14 19.84 5.14
C PHE A 510 -18.92 19.71 4.22
N VAL A 511 -18.55 20.77 3.52
CA VAL A 511 -17.30 20.82 2.73
C VAL A 511 -16.09 20.75 3.66
N ILE A 512 -16.09 21.53 4.74
CA ILE A 512 -15.03 21.52 5.75
C ILE A 512 -14.95 20.14 6.43
N ALA A 513 -16.09 19.55 6.77
CA ALA A 513 -16.14 18.20 7.34
C ALA A 513 -15.56 17.15 6.39
N TYR A 514 -15.86 17.25 5.09
CA TYR A 514 -15.29 16.37 4.07
C TYR A 514 -13.79 16.57 3.86
N ASN A 515 -13.33 17.81 3.75
CA ASN A 515 -11.91 18.13 3.63
C ASN A 515 -11.08 17.64 4.83
N ASN A 516 -11.72 17.45 5.99
CA ASN A 516 -11.12 16.93 7.21
C ASN A 516 -11.71 15.56 7.61
N SER A 517 -12.18 14.79 6.63
CA SER A 517 -12.97 13.56 6.82
C SER A 517 -12.32 12.57 7.79
N TRP A 518 -11.00 12.40 7.71
CA TRP A 518 -10.26 11.51 8.60
C TRP A 518 -10.39 11.94 10.06
N PHE A 519 -10.17 13.21 10.37
CA PHE A 519 -10.24 13.73 11.73
C PHE A 519 -11.68 13.71 12.26
N VAL A 520 -12.61 14.31 11.52
CA VAL A 520 -14.02 14.41 11.93
C VAL A 520 -14.61 13.01 12.14
N GLY A 521 -14.42 12.12 11.17
CA GLY A 521 -14.91 10.75 11.27
C GLY A 521 -14.29 9.97 12.42
N SER A 522 -12.97 10.07 12.61
CA SER A 522 -12.27 9.38 13.69
C SER A 522 -12.76 9.84 15.07
N PHE A 523 -12.79 11.15 15.32
CA PHE A 523 -13.15 11.68 16.63
C PHE A 523 -14.63 11.43 16.97
N VAL A 524 -15.53 11.62 16.01
CA VAL A 524 -16.96 11.37 16.23
C VAL A 524 -17.22 9.89 16.49
N ALA A 525 -16.69 8.99 15.65
CA ALA A 525 -16.89 7.56 15.82
C ALA A 525 -16.25 7.04 17.13
N GLY A 526 -15.01 7.44 17.42
CA GLY A 526 -14.31 7.04 18.63
C GLY A 526 -15.03 7.50 19.90
N PHE A 527 -15.49 8.75 19.93
CA PHE A 527 -16.25 9.29 21.06
C PHE A 527 -17.59 8.59 21.25
N VAL A 528 -18.37 8.43 20.17
CA VAL A 528 -19.67 7.74 20.24
C VAL A 528 -19.49 6.29 20.69
N TYR A 529 -18.48 5.58 20.16
CA TYR A 529 -18.20 4.21 20.57
C TYR A 529 -17.79 4.12 22.05
N TRP A 530 -16.95 5.05 22.51
CA TRP A 530 -16.53 5.13 23.91
C TRP A 530 -17.73 5.33 24.84
N VAL A 531 -18.66 6.22 24.49
CA VAL A 531 -19.91 6.45 25.23
C VAL A 531 -20.77 5.18 25.23
N LEU A 532 -21.16 4.67 24.06
CA LEU A 532 -22.08 3.53 23.95
C LEU A 532 -21.55 2.28 24.66
N SER A 533 -20.25 2.01 24.54
CA SER A 533 -19.64 0.81 25.11
C SER A 533 -19.19 0.99 26.56
N GLY A 534 -18.85 2.22 26.97
CA GLY A 534 -18.45 2.55 28.34
C GLY A 534 -19.61 2.49 29.33
N PHE A 535 -20.81 2.91 28.91
CA PHE A 535 -22.00 2.85 29.76
C PHE A 535 -22.61 1.43 29.82
N GLY A 536 -22.50 0.62 28.76
CA GLY A 536 -23.02 -0.75 28.73
C GLY A 536 -22.36 -1.70 29.74
N LYS A 537 -21.05 -1.56 30.02
CA LYS A 537 -20.35 -2.42 30.99
C LYS A 537 -20.76 -2.19 32.45
N ARG A 538 -21.32 -1.02 32.80
CA ARG A 538 -21.75 -0.74 34.19
C ARG A 538 -23.01 -1.51 34.60
N GLN A 539 -23.75 -2.09 33.67
CA GLN A 539 -24.95 -2.89 33.98
C GLN A 539 -24.68 -4.40 34.08
N GLY A 540 -23.49 -4.89 33.71
CA GLY A 540 -23.16 -6.33 33.70
C GLY A 540 -21.98 -6.76 34.58
N MET A 541 -21.42 -5.86 35.41
CA MET A 541 -20.30 -6.14 36.33
C MET A 541 -20.73 -6.07 37.81
N GLY A 542 -21.92 -6.61 38.12
CA GLY A 542 -22.20 -7.11 39.46
C GLY A 542 -21.65 -8.53 39.57
N GLU A 543 -20.79 -8.78 40.56
CA GLU A 543 -20.40 -10.13 41.01
C GLU A 543 -19.53 -10.99 40.08
N ASN A 544 -18.23 -10.67 39.99
CA ASN A 544 -17.16 -11.69 40.10
C ASN A 544 -15.77 -11.03 40.06
N ARG A 545 -15.34 -10.46 41.19
CA ARG A 545 -13.92 -10.29 41.49
C ARG A 545 -13.44 -11.53 42.24
N GLY A 546 -13.18 -12.60 41.51
CA GLY A 546 -12.45 -13.77 42.00
C GLY A 546 -10.95 -13.59 41.80
N SER A 547 -10.25 -13.47 42.92
CA SER A 547 -8.85 -13.81 43.25
C SER A 547 -7.76 -13.81 42.14
N PRO A 548 -6.65 -13.08 42.32
CA PRO A 548 -5.47 -13.22 41.47
C PRO A 548 -4.74 -14.54 41.81
N VAL A 549 -4.63 -15.45 40.83
CA VAL A 549 -3.73 -16.59 40.94
C VAL A 549 -2.34 -16.14 40.48
N LEU A 550 -1.42 -16.07 41.45
CA LEU A 550 0.03 -16.05 41.24
C LEU A 550 0.48 -17.42 40.72
N GLY A 551 1.36 -17.41 39.72
CA GLY A 551 2.02 -18.59 39.17
C GLY A 551 2.87 -18.22 37.95
#